data_AF-A0A098T3K1-F1
#
_entry.id   AF-A0A098T3K1-F1
#
_cell.length_a   1.000
_cell.length_b   1.000
_cell.length_c   1.000
_cell.angle_alpha   90.00
_cell.angle_beta   90.00
_cell.angle_gamma   90.00
#
_symmetry.space_group_name_H-M   'P 1'
#
loop_
_entity.id
_entity.type
_entity.pdbx_description
1 polymer ?
#
loop_
_entity_poly.entity_id
_entity_poly.type
_entity_poly.pdbx_seq_one_letter_code
_entity_poly.pdbx_strand_id
1 'polypeptide(L)'
;TEMGTLRTYTELRFQYDTNDTAAGYDTTGETSVNFAWIQLGGLRVGKDESFFTTWSGYSGNVINDDIAGGVGPYDTNLISYTYNGGAF
;
A
#
# COMPACT_ATOMS: atom_id res chain seq x y z
N THR A 1 -9.39 2.50 -22.95
CA THR A 1 -10.77 2.01 -23.08
C THR A 1 -11.70 3.21 -23.02
N GLU A 2 -13.01 3.03 -23.18
CA GLU A 2 -13.98 4.12 -22.97
C GLU A 2 -13.98 4.63 -21.52
N MET A 3 -13.48 3.82 -20.59
CA MET A 3 -13.32 4.14 -19.18
C MET A 3 -11.91 4.68 -18.86
N GLY A 4 -11.13 5.09 -19.87
CA GLY A 4 -9.78 5.63 -19.70
C GLY A 4 -8.65 4.59 -19.73
N THR A 5 -7.51 4.92 -19.13
CA THR A 5 -6.33 4.04 -19.08
C THR A 5 -6.51 2.97 -18.01
N LEU A 6 -6.18 1.72 -18.37
CA LEU A 6 -5.98 0.62 -17.42
C LEU A 6 -4.52 0.64 -16.95
N ARG A 7 -4.30 0.65 -15.64
CA ARG A 7 -2.98 0.55 -15.01
C ARG A 7 -2.99 -0.57 -13.98
N THR A 8 -1.88 -1.25 -13.85
CA THR A 8 -1.65 -2.25 -12.80
C THR A 8 -0.31 -1.94 -12.14
N TYR A 9 -0.19 -2.29 -10.87
CA TYR A 9 1.07 -2.19 -10.15
C TYR A 9 1.14 -3.29 -9.11
N THR A 10 2.31 -3.92 -9.03
CA THR A 10 2.62 -4.93 -8.04
C THR A 10 4.04 -4.71 -7.54
N GLU A 11 4.21 -4.72 -6.22
CA GLU A 11 5.51 -4.72 -5.57
C GLU A 11 5.62 -5.95 -4.66
N LEU A 12 6.60 -6.79 -4.98
CA LEU A 12 6.98 -7.95 -4.19
C LEU A 12 8.36 -7.71 -3.61
N ARG A 13 8.54 -7.99 -2.33
CA ARG A 13 9.85 -7.97 -1.68
C ARG A 13 10.22 -9.37 -1.20
N PHE A 14 11.48 -9.71 -1.39
CA PHE A 14 12.08 -10.98 -0.99
C PHE A 14 13.32 -10.67 -0.15
N GLN A 15 13.42 -11.30 1.00
CA GLN A 15 14.60 -11.28 1.85
C GLN A 15 15.26 -12.66 1.76
N TYR A 16 16.59 -12.67 1.70
CA TYR A 16 17.39 -13.88 1.64
C TYR A 16 17.99 -14.14 3.02
N ASP A 17 17.11 -14.39 3.99
CA ASP A 17 17.50 -14.80 5.33
C ASP A 17 16.44 -15.77 5.90
N THR A 18 16.69 -16.27 7.11
CA THR A 18 15.74 -17.03 7.91
C THR A 18 15.78 -16.53 9.34
N ASN A 19 14.62 -16.48 9.98
CA ASN A 19 14.53 -16.12 11.40
C ASN A 19 14.94 -17.32 12.26
N ASP A 20 15.88 -17.12 13.19
CA ASP A 20 16.23 -18.12 14.20
C ASP A 20 15.17 -18.14 15.30
N THR A 21 14.58 -19.31 15.55
CA THR A 21 13.53 -19.53 16.54
C THR A 21 13.87 -20.73 17.42
N ALA A 22 13.21 -20.86 18.58
CA ALA A 22 13.40 -22.01 19.47
C ALA A 22 13.03 -23.37 18.81
N ALA A 23 12.28 -23.36 17.72
CA ALA A 23 11.91 -24.55 16.94
C ALA A 23 12.82 -24.81 15.73
N GLY A 24 13.86 -23.99 15.52
CA GLY A 24 14.72 -23.99 14.33
C GLY A 24 14.53 -22.73 13.49
N TYR A 25 14.71 -22.84 12.17
CA TYR A 25 14.60 -21.71 11.24
C TYR A 25 13.18 -21.55 10.69
N ASP A 26 12.71 -20.31 10.58
CA ASP A 26 11.42 -19.93 9.97
C ASP A 26 11.61 -18.90 8.85
N THR A 27 10.77 -19.00 7.81
CA THR A 27 10.72 -18.09 6.65
C THR A 27 9.49 -17.17 6.66
N THR A 28 8.77 -17.08 7.78
CA THR A 28 7.70 -16.10 7.96
C THR A 28 8.22 -14.68 7.77
N GLY A 29 7.57 -13.91 6.89
CA GLY A 29 7.95 -12.52 6.62
C GLY A 29 9.06 -12.34 5.57
N GLU A 30 9.73 -13.42 5.14
CA GLU A 30 10.81 -13.35 4.14
C GLU A 30 10.29 -12.95 2.74
N THR A 31 8.99 -13.11 2.51
CA THR A 31 8.32 -12.61 1.30
C THR A 31 7.14 -11.73 1.68
N SER A 32 6.99 -10.61 1.00
CA SER A 32 5.84 -9.70 1.20
C SER A 32 5.33 -9.15 -0.12
N VAL A 33 4.00 -9.06 -0.21
CA VAL A 33 3.31 -8.26 -1.20
C VAL A 33 3.07 -6.91 -0.55
N ASN A 34 3.73 -5.85 -1.02
CA ASN A 34 3.58 -4.51 -0.43
C ASN A 34 2.46 -3.76 -1.15
N PHE A 35 2.45 -3.84 -2.48
CA PHE A 35 1.39 -3.28 -3.32
C PHE A 35 0.93 -4.32 -4.34
N ALA A 36 -0.37 -4.39 -4.59
CA ALA A 36 -0.93 -5.20 -5.67
C ALA A 36 -2.32 -4.69 -6.03
N TRP A 37 -2.42 -3.86 -7.09
CA TRP A 37 -3.68 -3.26 -7.48
C TRP A 37 -3.85 -3.11 -8.99
N ILE A 38 -5.12 -2.93 -9.37
CA ILE A 38 -5.57 -2.60 -10.71
C ILE A 38 -6.36 -1.30 -10.65
N GLN A 39 -6.18 -0.45 -11.66
CA GLN A 39 -6.85 0.84 -11.76
C GLN A 39 -7.37 1.10 -13.17
N LEU A 40 -8.64 1.47 -13.28
CA LEU A 40 -9.27 1.87 -14.54
C LEU A 40 -9.95 3.22 -14.36
N GLY A 41 -9.53 4.23 -15.11
CA GLY A 41 -10.24 5.52 -15.14
C GLY A 41 -10.31 6.26 -13.80
N GLY A 42 -9.41 5.96 -12.86
CA GLY A 42 -9.39 6.52 -11.51
C GLY A 42 -9.94 5.60 -10.43
N LEU A 43 -10.71 4.55 -10.77
CA LEU A 43 -11.14 3.52 -9.83
C LEU A 43 -10.00 2.53 -9.60
N ARG A 44 -9.51 2.41 -8.37
CA ARG A 44 -8.47 1.46 -7.94
C ARG A 44 -9.06 0.43 -6.99
N VAL A 45 -8.68 -0.84 -7.20
CA VAL A 45 -9.00 -1.96 -6.31
C VAL A 45 -7.75 -2.81 -6.11
N GLY A 46 -7.46 -3.19 -4.86
CA GLY A 46 -6.38 -4.11 -4.53
C GLY A 46 -5.78 -3.87 -3.16
N LYS A 47 -4.53 -4.30 -2.98
CA LYS A 47 -3.72 -4.05 -1.80
C LYS A 47 -2.88 -2.79 -2.00
N ASP A 48 -3.00 -1.87 -1.05
CA ASP A 48 -2.28 -0.60 -1.02
C ASP A 48 -2.21 -0.09 0.44
N GLU A 49 -1.53 1.02 0.65
CA GLU A 49 -1.57 1.73 1.93
C GLU A 49 -2.89 2.50 2.09
N SER A 50 -3.23 2.82 3.34
CA SER A 50 -4.40 3.67 3.62
C SER A 50 -4.26 5.02 2.92
N PHE A 51 -5.35 5.49 2.31
CA PHE A 51 -5.37 6.83 1.72
C PHE A 51 -5.11 7.93 2.77
N PHE A 52 -5.56 7.74 4.02
CA PHE A 52 -5.28 8.69 5.10
C PHE A 52 -3.77 8.79 5.42
N THR A 53 -3.06 7.66 5.35
CA THR A 53 -1.61 7.59 5.55
C THR A 53 -0.87 8.33 4.43
N THR A 54 -1.20 8.02 3.17
CA THR A 54 -0.47 8.55 2.02
C THR A 54 -0.81 10.01 1.72
N TRP A 55 -2.07 10.42 1.89
CA TRP A 55 -2.51 11.79 1.62
C TRP A 55 -1.87 12.82 2.55
N SER A 56 -1.60 12.45 3.81
CA SER A 56 -0.88 13.31 4.76
C SER A 56 0.63 13.36 4.52
N GLY A 57 1.16 12.55 3.58
CA GLY A 57 2.59 12.36 3.38
C GLY A 57 3.23 11.60 4.54
N TYR A 58 2.59 10.52 5.00
CA TYR A 58 3.05 9.71 6.14
C TYR A 58 3.23 10.52 7.42
N SER A 59 2.39 11.55 7.61
CA SER A 59 2.50 12.53 8.70
C SER A 59 3.84 13.27 8.81
N GLY A 60 4.67 13.31 7.76
CA GLY A 60 6.00 13.94 7.82
C GLY A 60 6.03 15.42 8.20
N ASN A 61 4.88 16.10 8.19
CA ASN A 61 4.70 17.50 8.63
C ASN A 61 3.79 17.66 9.86
N VAL A 62 3.52 16.58 10.61
CA VAL A 62 2.67 16.60 11.80
C VAL A 62 3.55 16.66 13.04
N ILE A 63 3.32 17.65 13.91
CA ILE A 63 4.15 17.92 15.10
C ILE A 63 4.06 16.80 16.15
N ASN A 64 2.97 16.04 16.15
CA ASN A 64 2.71 14.99 17.15
C ASN A 64 1.98 13.81 16.49
N ASP A 65 2.69 13.12 15.61
CA ASP A 65 2.20 12.05 14.74
C ASP A 65 2.03 10.71 15.45
N ASP A 66 2.69 10.50 16.59
CA ASP A 66 2.66 9.24 17.38
C ASP A 66 1.54 9.18 18.45
N ILE A 67 0.70 10.20 18.57
CA ILE A 67 -0.45 10.17 19.50
C ILE A 67 -1.52 9.20 19.00
N ALA A 68 -2.14 8.46 19.92
CA ALA A 68 -3.31 7.59 19.69
C ALA A 68 -3.11 6.49 18.63
N GLY A 69 -1.92 5.92 18.54
CA GLY A 69 -1.63 4.74 17.68
C GLY A 69 -0.80 5.04 16.44
N GLY A 70 -0.42 6.30 16.24
CA GLY A 70 0.55 6.68 15.22
C GLY A 70 0.00 6.70 13.79
N VAL A 71 0.93 6.75 12.84
CA VAL A 71 0.65 6.75 11.40
C VAL A 71 0.39 5.33 10.89
N GLY A 72 -0.64 5.17 10.07
CA GLY A 72 -1.03 3.89 9.48
C GLY A 72 -2.54 3.78 9.30
N PRO A 73 -3.05 2.61 8.85
CA PRO A 73 -2.31 1.38 8.52
C PRO A 73 -1.58 1.44 7.16
N TYR A 74 -0.50 0.65 7.04
CA TYR A 74 0.30 0.50 5.81
C TYR A 74 -0.13 -0.69 4.95
N ASP A 75 -0.89 -1.62 5.52
CA ASP A 75 -1.38 -2.80 4.82
C ASP A 75 -2.89 -2.78 4.78
N THR A 76 -3.46 -2.34 3.65
CA THR A 76 -4.92 -2.29 3.48
C THR A 76 -5.38 -2.95 2.20
N ASN A 77 -6.58 -3.54 2.24
CA ASN A 77 -7.37 -3.72 1.02
C ASN A 77 -8.08 -2.40 0.76
N LEU A 78 -7.84 -1.83 -0.41
CA LEU A 78 -8.34 -0.52 -0.82
C LEU A 78 -9.31 -0.67 -1.99
N ILE A 79 -10.41 0.05 -1.89
CA ILE A 79 -11.24 0.44 -3.04
C ILE A 79 -11.31 1.97 -2.99
N SER A 80 -10.86 2.64 -4.06
CA SER A 80 -10.82 4.10 -4.10
C SER A 80 -11.09 4.63 -5.49
N TYR A 81 -11.59 5.86 -5.59
CA TYR A 81 -11.77 6.56 -6.86
C TYR A 81 -11.15 7.95 -6.78
N THR A 82 -10.21 8.25 -7.68
CA THR A 82 -9.66 9.60 -7.83
C THR A 82 -10.28 10.26 -9.06
N TYR A 83 -11.04 11.32 -8.81
CA TYR A 83 -11.57 12.17 -9.88
C TYR A 83 -10.45 13.07 -10.44
N ASN A 84 -10.31 13.12 -11.77
CA ASN A 84 -9.26 13.92 -12.43
C ASN A 84 -9.79 14.91 -13.47
N GLY A 85 -11.07 15.34 -13.39
CA GLY A 85 -11.62 16.40 -14.25
C GLY A 85 -11.73 16.10 -15.77
N GLY A 86 -11.04 15.08 -16.27
CA GLY A 86 -10.76 14.87 -17.69
C GLY A 86 -9.50 15.63 -18.14
N ALA A 87 -8.71 15.02 -19.03
CA ALA A 87 -7.81 15.79 -19.89
C ALA A 87 -8.65 16.31 -21.06
N PHE A 88 -8.59 17.61 -21.33
CA PHE A 88 -9.01 18.14 -22.63
C PHE A 88 -7.99 17.71 -23.70
#